data_AF-E2BQC2-F1
#
_entry.id   AF-E2BQC2-F1
#
_cell.length_a   1.000
_cell.length_b   1.000
_cell.length_c   1.000
_cell.angle_alpha   90.00
_cell.angle_beta   90.00
_cell.angle_gamma   90.00
#
_symmetry.space_group_name_H-M   'P 1'
#
loop_
_entity.id
_entity.type
_entity.pdbx_description
1 polymer ?
#
loop_
_entity_poly.entity_id
_entity_poly.type
_entity_poly.pdbx_seq_one_letter_code
_entity_poly.pdbx_strand_id
1 'polypeptide(L)'
;MVATLMLRKEKKRKQAETERKRAEVRARLEEASKAKKAKKGFMTPDRKKKLRLLLRKKAAEELKKEQERKAAERRRIIEERCGKPKIVDDANEASVKSILNQYHKRINGLEGEKYDLEYEVARKDLEVEKLKEKENVFVSNRERARCCD
;
A
#
# COMPACT_ATOMS: atom_id res chain seq x y z
N MET A 1 -26.53 21.63 -37.09
CA MET A 1 -26.87 20.39 -36.36
C MET A 1 -26.69 19.10 -37.19
N VAL A 2 -27.08 19.06 -38.47
CA VAL A 2 -27.02 17.84 -39.30
C VAL A 2 -25.58 17.36 -39.59
N ALA A 3 -24.65 18.27 -39.87
CA ALA A 3 -23.25 17.94 -40.14
C ALA A 3 -22.52 17.29 -38.95
N THR A 4 -22.81 17.73 -37.72
CA THR A 4 -22.23 17.17 -36.48
C THR A 4 -22.74 15.76 -36.20
N LEU A 5 -24.00 15.47 -36.54
CA LEU A 5 -24.59 14.13 -36.45
C LEU A 5 -23.99 13.17 -37.48
N MET A 6 -23.70 13.64 -38.70
CA MET A 6 -23.03 12.84 -39.74
C MET A 6 -21.59 12.47 -39.33
N LEU A 7 -20.80 13.44 -38.84
CA LEU A 7 -19.44 13.18 -38.34
C LEU A 7 -19.42 12.23 -37.13
N ARG A 8 -20.43 12.30 -36.24
CA ARG A 8 -20.57 11.37 -35.11
C ARG A 8 -20.97 9.97 -35.58
N LYS A 9 -21.80 9.85 -36.61
CA LYS A 9 -22.17 8.57 -37.25
C LYS A 9 -20.98 7.94 -37.96
N GLU A 10 -20.18 8.71 -38.70
CA GLU A 10 -18.95 8.22 -39.35
C GLU A 10 -17.90 7.76 -38.34
N LYS A 11 -17.68 8.52 -37.25
CA LYS A 11 -16.78 8.10 -36.16
C LYS A 11 -17.24 6.81 -35.50
N LYS A 12 -18.55 6.65 -35.25
CA LYS A 12 -19.13 5.41 -34.71
C LYS A 12 -18.96 4.22 -35.67
N ARG A 13 -19.11 4.43 -36.98
CA ARG A 13 -18.88 3.39 -38.00
C ARG A 13 -17.41 2.96 -38.06
N LYS A 14 -16.48 3.93 -38.03
CA LYS A 14 -15.03 3.65 -37.98
C LYS A 14 -14.64 2.93 -36.68
N GLN A 15 -15.20 3.34 -35.54
CA GLN A 15 -14.98 2.66 -34.25
C GLN A 15 -15.52 1.23 -34.26
N ALA A 16 -16.75 1.02 -34.74
CA ALA A 16 -17.35 -0.31 -34.86
C ALA A 16 -16.57 -1.22 -35.82
N GLU A 17 -16.05 -0.69 -36.93
CA GLU A 17 -15.22 -1.45 -37.86
C GLU A 17 -13.87 -1.86 -37.21
N THR A 18 -13.24 -0.96 -36.45
CA THR A 18 -12.01 -1.28 -35.72
C THR A 18 -12.23 -2.28 -34.59
N GLU A 19 -13.38 -2.23 -33.89
CA GLU A 19 -13.74 -3.21 -32.87
C GLU A 19 -14.05 -4.58 -33.47
N ARG A 20 -14.71 -4.63 -34.63
CA ARG A 20 -14.94 -5.88 -35.37
C ARG A 20 -13.63 -6.52 -35.82
N LYS A 21 -12.70 -5.75 -36.41
CA LYS A 21 -11.36 -6.25 -36.79
C LYS A 21 -10.56 -6.74 -35.57
N ARG A 22 -10.67 -6.05 -34.43
CA ARG A 22 -10.02 -6.49 -33.18
C ARG A 22 -10.65 -7.76 -32.61
N ALA A 23 -11.96 -7.91 -32.68
CA ALA A 23 -12.68 -9.10 -32.21
C ALA A 23 -12.35 -10.32 -33.08
N GLU A 24 -12.29 -10.16 -34.40
CA GLU A 24 -11.92 -11.21 -35.35
C GLU A 24 -10.48 -11.70 -35.15
N VAL A 25 -9.52 -10.76 -35.00
CA VAL A 25 -8.12 -11.10 -34.69
C VAL A 25 -8.02 -11.84 -33.35
N ARG A 26 -8.85 -11.47 -32.36
CA ARG A 26 -8.90 -12.13 -31.05
C ARG A 26 -9.49 -13.54 -31.15
N ALA A 27 -10.55 -13.74 -31.93
CA ALA A 27 -11.16 -15.05 -32.15
C ALA A 27 -10.20 -16.01 -32.88
N ARG A 28 -9.51 -15.52 -33.92
CA ARG A 28 -8.51 -16.30 -34.67
C ARG A 28 -7.32 -16.71 -33.80
N LEU A 29 -6.88 -15.82 -32.90
CA LEU A 29 -5.82 -16.13 -31.91
C LEU A 29 -6.30 -17.12 -30.85
N GLU A 30 -7.56 -17.06 -30.44
CA GLU A 30 -8.13 -17.98 -29.44
C GLU A 30 -8.30 -19.40 -30.01
N GLU A 31 -8.71 -19.51 -31.27
CA GLU A 31 -8.88 -20.78 -31.97
C GLU A 31 -7.53 -21.48 -32.21
N ALA A 32 -6.52 -20.74 -32.66
CA ALA A 32 -5.15 -21.25 -32.79
C ALA A 32 -4.50 -21.64 -31.44
N SER A 33 -4.98 -21.04 -30.33
CA SER A 33 -4.50 -21.38 -28.99
C SER A 33 -5.09 -22.67 -28.44
N LYS A 34 -6.30 -23.08 -28.85
CA LYS A 34 -6.99 -24.27 -28.34
C LYS A 34 -6.22 -25.57 -28.59
N ALA A 35 -5.50 -25.66 -29.72
CA ALA A 35 -4.66 -26.82 -30.05
C ALA A 35 -3.32 -26.88 -29.28
N LYS A 36 -2.87 -25.79 -28.65
CA LYS A 36 -1.60 -25.72 -27.88
C LYS A 36 -1.81 -25.58 -26.37
N LYS A 37 -3.05 -25.75 -25.90
CA LYS A 37 -3.49 -25.44 -24.52
C LYS A 37 -3.02 -26.39 -23.42
N ALA A 38 -2.26 -27.44 -23.70
CA ALA A 38 -1.79 -28.34 -22.63
C ALA A 38 -0.63 -27.75 -21.81
N LYS A 39 0.24 -26.87 -22.34
CA LYS A 39 1.45 -26.41 -21.61
C LYS A 39 1.90 -24.94 -21.80
N LYS A 40 1.22 -24.11 -22.59
CA LYS A 40 1.59 -22.68 -22.79
C LYS A 40 0.40 -21.77 -22.48
N GLY A 41 0.41 -21.19 -21.28
CA GLY A 41 -0.63 -20.30 -20.79
C GLY A 41 -0.87 -19.08 -21.70
N PHE A 42 -2.07 -18.52 -21.59
CA PHE A 42 -2.67 -17.38 -22.31
C PHE A 42 -1.78 -16.14 -22.56
N MET A 43 -0.62 -16.02 -21.92
CA MET A 43 0.29 -14.89 -22.02
C MET A 43 1.62 -15.30 -22.63
N THR A 44 2.15 -14.48 -23.54
CA THR A 44 3.57 -14.59 -23.91
C THR A 44 4.46 -14.32 -22.68
N PRO A 45 5.61 -15.00 -22.55
CA PRO A 45 6.51 -14.83 -21.39
C PRO A 45 6.88 -13.37 -21.14
N ASP A 46 7.13 -12.61 -22.21
CA ASP A 46 7.46 -11.18 -22.15
C ASP A 46 6.31 -10.32 -21.63
N ARG A 47 5.08 -10.61 -22.08
CA ARG A 47 3.89 -9.90 -21.60
C ARG A 47 3.64 -10.19 -20.12
N LYS A 48 3.86 -11.42 -19.66
CA LYS A 48 3.76 -11.79 -18.24
C LYS A 48 4.84 -11.09 -17.39
N LYS A 49 6.08 -10.98 -17.90
CA LYS A 49 7.17 -10.24 -17.26
C LYS A 49 6.84 -8.75 -17.13
N LYS A 50 6.34 -8.12 -18.21
CA LYS A 50 5.92 -6.72 -18.21
C LYS A 50 4.75 -6.46 -17.26
N LEU A 51 3.77 -7.36 -17.20
CA LEU A 51 2.63 -7.24 -16.27
C LEU A 51 3.07 -7.31 -14.80
N ARG A 52 3.94 -8.26 -14.44
CA ARG A 52 4.48 -8.35 -13.06
C ARG A 52 5.22 -7.07 -12.66
N LEU A 53 5.98 -6.48 -13.58
CA LEU A 53 6.67 -5.22 -13.33
C LEU A 53 5.68 -4.09 -13.05
N LEU A 54 4.63 -3.96 -13.86
CA LEU A 54 3.59 -2.94 -13.66
C LEU A 54 2.85 -3.12 -12.34
N LEU A 55 2.56 -4.37 -11.94
CA LEU A 55 1.91 -4.66 -10.66
C LEU A 55 2.78 -4.27 -9.46
N ARG A 56 4.08 -4.57 -9.49
CA ARG A 56 5.02 -4.16 -8.43
C ARG A 56 5.19 -2.64 -8.38
N LYS A 57 5.25 -1.98 -9.54
CA LYS A 57 5.30 -0.51 -9.61
C LYS A 57 4.06 0.12 -9.00
N LYS A 58 2.87 -0.39 -9.34
CA LYS A 58 1.61 0.08 -8.75
C LYS A 58 1.56 -0.18 -7.24
N ALA A 59 1.99 -1.35 -6.78
CA ALA A 59 2.06 -1.65 -5.35
C ALA A 59 3.01 -0.72 -4.60
N ALA A 60 4.18 -0.40 -5.18
CA ALA A 60 5.12 0.55 -4.59
C ALA A 60 4.57 1.99 -4.54
N GLU A 61 3.86 2.41 -5.59
CA GLU A 61 3.21 3.73 -5.64
C GLU A 61 2.11 3.85 -4.58
N GLU A 62 1.24 2.84 -4.46
CA GLU A 62 0.18 2.83 -3.45
C GLU A 62 0.75 2.77 -2.03
N LEU A 63 1.84 2.01 -1.80
CA LEU A 63 2.54 1.99 -0.51
C LEU A 63 3.07 3.38 -0.13
N LYS A 64 3.65 4.12 -1.08
CA LYS A 64 4.13 5.48 -0.83
C LYS A 64 2.99 6.45 -0.49
N LYS A 65 1.86 6.37 -1.21
CA LYS A 65 0.67 7.18 -0.90
C LYS A 65 0.12 6.87 0.49
N GLU A 66 0.11 5.60 0.89
CA GLU A 66 -0.34 5.21 2.23
C GLU A 66 0.59 5.75 3.32
N GLN A 67 1.91 5.72 3.10
CA GLN A 67 2.89 6.31 4.01
C GLN A 67 2.67 7.82 4.17
N GLU A 68 2.44 8.54 3.06
CA GLU A 68 2.15 9.97 3.08
C GLU A 68 0.85 10.29 3.84
N ARG A 69 -0.20 9.47 3.66
CA ARG A 69 -1.46 9.59 4.43
C ARG A 69 -1.24 9.34 5.92
N LYS A 70 -0.51 8.29 6.30
CA LYS A 70 -0.19 8.00 7.71
C LYS A 70 0.66 9.11 8.33
N ALA A 71 1.61 9.68 7.59
CA ALA A 71 2.43 10.79 8.05
C ALA A 71 1.60 12.07 8.25
N ALA A 72 0.66 12.37 7.35
CA ALA A 72 -0.25 13.50 7.48
C ALA A 72 -1.18 13.33 8.69
N GLU A 73 -1.77 12.14 8.87
CA GLU A 73 -2.63 11.85 10.03
C GLU A 73 -1.84 11.91 11.34
N ARG A 74 -0.59 11.39 11.35
CA ARG A 74 0.30 11.52 12.50
C ARG A 74 0.54 12.99 12.86
N ARG A 75 0.74 13.87 11.87
CA ARG A 75 0.90 15.31 12.11
C ARG A 75 -0.36 15.93 12.70
N ARG A 76 -1.53 15.60 12.15
CA ARG A 76 -2.84 16.07 12.65
C ARG A 76 -3.07 15.66 14.11
N ILE A 77 -2.82 14.40 14.45
CA ILE A 77 -2.98 13.89 15.81
C ILE A 77 -2.00 14.57 16.79
N ILE A 78 -0.77 14.84 16.37
CA ILE A 78 0.20 15.56 17.21
C ILE A 78 -0.30 16.99 17.49
N GLU A 79 -0.79 17.69 16.47
CA GLU A 79 -1.33 19.04 16.63
C GLU A 79 -2.54 19.06 17.58
N GLU A 80 -3.45 18.08 17.45
CA GLU A 80 -4.62 17.93 18.33
C GLU A 80 -4.21 17.61 19.78
N ARG A 81 -3.25 16.71 19.99
CA ARG A 81 -2.83 16.28 21.34
C ARG A 81 -1.95 17.30 22.06
N CYS A 82 -1.03 17.93 21.35
CA CYS A 82 -0.08 18.89 21.92
C CYS A 82 -0.68 20.29 22.06
N GLY A 83 -1.64 20.66 21.20
CA GLY A 83 -2.31 21.95 21.24
C GLY A 83 -1.37 23.14 21.04
N LYS A 84 -1.82 24.33 21.44
CA LYS A 84 -1.03 25.57 21.38
C LYS A 84 -0.17 25.72 22.66
N PRO A 85 1.04 26.28 22.56
CA PRO A 85 1.84 26.60 23.73
C PRO A 85 1.08 27.55 24.66
N LYS A 86 1.23 27.35 25.97
CA LYS A 86 0.64 28.26 26.96
C LYS A 86 1.34 29.61 26.89
N ILE A 87 0.55 30.69 26.96
CA ILE A 87 1.04 32.07 26.93
C ILE A 87 1.71 32.35 28.28
N VAL A 88 2.98 32.76 28.24
CA VAL A 88 3.80 33.04 29.43
C VAL A 88 4.19 34.51 29.56
N ASP A 89 3.99 35.31 28.51
CA ASP A 89 4.51 36.69 28.43
C ASP A 89 3.79 37.67 29.38
N ASP A 90 2.51 37.43 29.71
CA ASP A 90 1.71 38.26 30.64
C ASP A 90 1.39 37.53 31.96
N ALA A 91 2.09 36.44 32.28
CA ALA A 91 1.75 35.58 33.41
C ALA A 91 2.42 36.03 34.72
N ASN A 92 1.64 36.12 35.79
CA ASN A 92 2.14 36.35 37.16
C ASN A 92 3.00 35.17 37.66
N GLU A 93 3.87 35.39 38.66
CA GLU A 93 4.80 34.37 39.15
C GLU A 93 4.09 33.09 39.65
N ALA A 94 2.94 33.25 40.31
CA ALA A 94 2.11 32.14 40.76
C ALA A 94 1.53 31.31 39.60
N SER A 95 1.11 31.97 38.51
CA SER A 95 0.64 31.28 37.30
C SER A 95 1.76 30.53 36.58
N VAL A 96 2.98 31.09 36.53
CA VAL A 96 4.14 30.42 35.94
C VAL A 96 4.47 29.13 36.69
N LYS A 97 4.52 29.17 38.02
CA LYS A 97 4.75 27.97 38.86
C LYS A 97 3.66 26.90 38.65
N SER A 98 2.40 27.31 38.55
CA SER A 98 1.29 26.38 38.26
C SER A 98 1.43 25.73 36.87
N ILE A 99 1.80 26.51 35.86
CA ILE A 99 2.02 26.02 34.49
C ILE A 99 3.15 24.98 34.45
N LEU A 100 4.28 25.26 35.10
CA LEU A 100 5.42 24.32 35.19
C LEU A 100 5.02 23.00 35.85
N ASN A 101 4.31 23.06 36.98
CA ASN A 101 3.86 21.87 37.69
C ASN A 101 2.88 21.03 36.84
N GLN A 102 2.01 21.67 36.06
CA GLN A 102 1.11 20.98 35.15
C GLN A 102 1.86 20.30 34.00
N TYR A 103 2.86 20.96 33.40
CA TYR A 103 3.69 20.36 32.37
C TYR A 103 4.49 19.18 32.90
N HIS A 104 5.11 19.32 34.07
CA HIS A 104 5.88 18.24 34.69
C HIS A 104 5.01 17.01 34.98
N LYS A 105 3.81 17.20 35.56
CA LYS A 105 2.86 16.09 35.76
C LYS A 105 2.46 15.41 34.46
N ARG A 106 2.22 16.19 33.40
CA ARG A 106 1.82 15.65 32.09
C ARG A 106 2.96 14.90 31.40
N ILE A 107 4.20 15.40 31.49
CA ILE A 107 5.39 14.73 30.96
C ILE A 107 5.54 13.37 31.64
N ASN A 108 5.50 13.31 32.97
CA ASN A 108 5.65 12.06 33.71
C ASN A 108 4.59 11.02 33.32
N GLY A 109 3.33 11.44 33.13
CA GLY A 109 2.26 10.55 32.66
C GLY A 109 2.52 10.01 31.24
N LEU A 110 2.90 10.89 30.31
CA LEU A 110 3.22 10.51 28.93
C LEU A 110 4.46 9.61 28.84
N GLU A 111 5.46 9.80 29.70
CA GLU A 111 6.64 8.94 29.75
C GLU A 111 6.29 7.52 30.19
N GLY A 112 5.39 7.36 31.17
CA GLY A 112 4.87 6.06 31.58
C GLY A 112 4.13 5.35 30.45
N GLU A 113 3.17 6.03 29.82
CA GLU A 113 2.44 5.49 28.66
C GLU A 113 3.38 5.12 27.51
N LYS A 114 4.41 5.93 27.27
CA LYS A 114 5.42 5.65 26.24
C LYS A 114 6.19 4.37 26.56
N TYR A 115 6.62 4.20 27.81
CA TYR A 115 7.35 3.01 28.25
C TYR A 115 6.53 1.73 28.06
N ASP A 116 5.26 1.74 28.48
CA ASP A 116 4.38 0.57 28.34
C ASP A 116 4.19 0.18 26.86
N LEU A 117 4.00 1.18 25.99
CA LEU A 117 3.90 0.95 24.54
C LEU A 117 5.21 0.44 23.93
N GLU A 118 6.36 1.02 24.31
CA GLU A 118 7.67 0.58 23.85
C GLU A 118 7.95 -0.87 24.26
N TYR A 119 7.60 -1.24 25.50
CA TYR A 119 7.74 -2.60 26.00
C TYR A 119 6.85 -3.59 25.24
N GLU A 120 5.59 -3.24 25.00
CA GLU A 120 4.67 -4.10 24.27
C GLU A 120 5.12 -4.31 22.81
N VAL A 121 5.59 -3.25 22.15
CA VAL A 121 6.16 -3.32 20.79
C VAL A 121 7.39 -4.22 20.79
N ALA A 122 8.33 -4.03 21.71
CA ALA A 122 9.53 -4.87 21.80
C ALA A 122 9.19 -6.36 21.99
N ARG A 123 8.20 -6.67 22.84
CA ARG A 123 7.75 -8.05 23.04
C ARG A 123 7.15 -8.65 21.75
N LYS A 124 6.32 -7.88 21.04
CA LYS A 124 5.72 -8.32 19.76
C LYS A 124 6.78 -8.50 18.68
N ASP A 125 7.80 -7.65 18.65
CA ASP A 125 8.90 -7.77 17.69
C ASP A 125 9.69 -9.08 17.90
N LEU A 126 9.96 -9.44 19.16
CA LEU A 126 10.57 -10.73 19.50
C LEU A 126 9.68 -11.92 19.09
N GLU A 127 8.36 -11.81 19.25
CA GLU A 127 7.43 -12.86 18.82
C GLU A 127 7.43 -13.01 17.29
N VAL A 128 7.41 -11.89 16.56
CA VAL A 128 7.50 -11.88 15.10
C VAL A 128 8.82 -12.50 14.62
N GLU A 129 9.94 -12.20 15.28
CA GLU A 129 11.23 -12.78 14.96
C GLU A 129 11.24 -14.31 15.16
N LYS A 130 10.73 -14.79 16.30
CA LYS A 130 10.59 -16.23 16.56
C LYS A 130 9.72 -16.93 15.52
N LEU A 131 8.63 -16.29 15.08
CA LEU A 131 7.75 -16.86 14.05
C LEU A 131 8.45 -16.91 12.69
N LYS A 132 9.21 -15.87 12.33
CA LYS A 132 10.03 -15.84 11.10
C LYS A 132 11.07 -16.95 11.09
N GLU A 133 11.73 -17.20 12.22
CA GLU A 133 12.69 -18.29 12.35
C GLU A 133 12.04 -19.66 12.13
N LYS A 134 10.86 -19.90 12.74
CA LYS A 134 10.08 -21.12 12.53
C LYS A 134 9.66 -21.30 11.07
N GLU A 135 9.22 -20.23 10.42
CA GLU A 135 8.87 -20.25 9.00
C GLU A 135 10.08 -20.64 8.15
N ASN A 136 11.25 -20.06 8.41
CA ASN A 136 12.49 -20.38 7.69
C ASN A 136 12.91 -21.85 7.85
N VAL A 137 12.83 -22.39 9.07
CA VAL A 137 13.11 -23.82 9.32
C VAL A 137 12.13 -24.71 8.57
N PHE A 138 10.83 -24.37 8.60
CA PHE A 138 9.80 -25.13 7.88
C PHE A 138 10.03 -25.12 6.37
N VAL A 139 10.35 -23.95 5.79
CA VAL A 139 10.67 -23.81 4.36
C VAL A 139 11.92 -24.63 4.01
N SER A 140 12.99 -24.55 4.81
CA SER A 140 14.22 -25.32 4.61
C SER A 140 13.97 -26.83 4.64
N ASN A 141 13.17 -27.30 5.59
CA ASN A 141 12.83 -28.73 5.70
C ASN A 141 11.98 -29.18 4.51
N ARG A 142 11.05 -28.35 4.05
CA ARG A 142 10.25 -28.61 2.84
C ARG A 142 11.10 -28.65 1.57
N GLU A 143 12.13 -27.82 1.48
CA GLU A 143 13.08 -27.83 0.37
C GLU A 143 13.97 -29.08 0.41
N ARG A 144 14.45 -29.49 1.59
CA ARG A 144 15.19 -30.74 1.76
C ARG A 144 14.37 -31.97 1.39
N ALA A 145 13.11 -32.05 1.84
CA ALA A 145 12.22 -33.15 1.48
C ALA A 145 12.01 -33.25 -0.04
N ARG A 146 11.91 -32.11 -0.74
CA ARG A 146 11.79 -32.08 -2.21
C ARG A 146 13.03 -32.50 -2.98
N CYS A 147 14.22 -32.48 -2.36
CA CYS A 147 15.46 -32.97 -2.99
C CYS A 147 15.66 -34.48 -2.78
N CYS A 148 14.85 -35.14 -1.94
CA CYS A 148 14.95 -36.58 -1.67
C CYS A 148 13.96 -37.43 -2.49
N ASP A 149 13.04 -36.79 -3.24
CA ASP A 149 12.15 -37.42 -4.24
C ASP A 149 12.68 -37.17 -5.67
#